data_AF-A0A0D2T394-F1
#
_entry.id   AF-A0A0D2T394-F1
#
_cell.length_a   1.000
_cell.length_b   1.000
_cell.length_c   1.000
_cell.angle_alpha   90.00
_cell.angle_beta   90.00
_cell.angle_gamma   90.00
#
_symmetry.space_group_name_H-M   'P 1'
#
loop_
_entity.id
_entity.type
_entity.pdbx_description
1 polymer ?
#
loop_
_entity_poly.entity_id
_entity_poly.type
_entity_poly.pdbx_seq_one_letter_code
_entity_poly.pdbx_strand_id
1 'polypeptide(L)'
;MLRKRLQWIKKDDKLIQGEGVESLSEAELRQGCRERGMLGVLSVEEIRQQLQDWIDLSLNHRVPSSLLILSRAFIVSGKLKPEDAVRATLSSLPDEVVDTIFVTALPSEDPVSERRRKLEYLKMQEELIKEEEEKEKEELERMKESKAREAKEQARARSLEKREHLCEISRALAVLASAYI
;
A
#
# COMPACT_ATOMS: atom_id res chain seq x y z
N MET A 1 8.03 -6.93 3.60
CA MET A 1 9.11 -7.01 4.61
C MET A 1 9.17 -5.75 5.48
N LEU A 2 9.07 -4.55 4.91
CA LEU A 2 9.10 -3.27 5.66
C LEU A 2 8.02 -3.11 6.74
N ARG A 3 6.76 -3.46 6.47
CA ARG A 3 5.66 -3.38 7.46
C ARG A 3 5.97 -4.17 8.75
N LYS A 4 6.53 -5.38 8.60
CA LYS A 4 6.93 -6.21 9.75
C LYS A 4 8.03 -5.54 10.55
N ARG A 5 8.99 -4.89 9.88
CA ARG A 5 10.08 -4.15 10.54
C ARG A 5 9.55 -2.93 11.31
N LEU A 6 8.65 -2.14 10.73
CA LEU A 6 8.04 -0.99 11.40
C LEU A 6 7.20 -1.43 12.63
N GLN A 7 6.47 -2.53 12.51
CA GLN A 7 5.75 -3.12 13.66
C GLN A 7 6.69 -3.60 14.75
N TRP A 8 7.82 -4.19 14.37
CA TRP A 8 8.86 -4.61 15.32
C TRP A 8 9.45 -3.41 16.06
N ILE A 9 9.85 -2.35 15.34
CA ILE A 9 10.35 -1.09 15.95
C ILE A 9 9.33 -0.53 16.94
N LYS A 10 8.03 -0.53 16.58
CA LYS A 10 6.98 -0.01 17.46
C LYS A 10 6.75 -0.88 18.71
N LYS A 11 7.00 -2.18 18.64
CA LYS A 11 6.96 -3.06 19.83
C LYS A 11 8.17 -2.82 20.72
N ASP A 12 9.33 -2.65 20.11
CA ASP A 12 10.59 -2.33 20.78
C ASP A 12 10.51 -0.97 21.50
N ASP A 13 9.98 0.08 20.84
CA ASP A 13 9.72 1.40 21.44
C ASP A 13 8.90 1.29 22.73
N LYS A 14 7.86 0.43 22.75
CA LYS A 14 7.01 0.22 23.94
C LYS A 14 7.74 -0.52 25.06
N LEU A 15 8.58 -1.49 24.69
CA LEU A 15 9.39 -2.24 25.66
C LEU A 15 10.38 -1.28 26.34
N ILE A 16 11.12 -0.51 25.53
CA ILE A 16 12.10 0.47 26.01
C ILE A 16 11.42 1.55 26.86
N GLN A 17 10.24 2.05 26.47
CA GLN A 17 9.50 3.02 27.29
C GLN A 17 9.09 2.45 28.66
N GLY A 18 8.77 1.15 28.73
CA GLY A 18 8.39 0.48 29.96
C GLY A 18 9.56 0.22 30.91
N GLU A 19 10.74 -0.11 30.37
CA GLU A 19 11.97 -0.38 31.13
C GLU A 19 12.76 0.92 31.43
N GLY A 20 12.57 1.95 30.61
CA GLY A 20 13.27 3.23 30.67
C GLY A 20 14.53 3.22 29.81
N VAL A 21 14.78 4.30 29.06
CA VAL A 21 15.94 4.42 28.16
C VAL A 21 17.27 4.38 28.94
N GLU A 22 17.28 4.80 30.20
CA GLU A 22 18.44 4.73 31.10
C GLU A 22 18.89 3.30 31.43
N SER A 23 18.02 2.30 31.24
CA SER A 23 18.33 0.89 31.52
C SER A 23 19.19 0.22 30.44
N LEU A 24 19.29 0.83 29.26
CA LEU A 24 19.98 0.27 28.10
C LEU A 24 21.50 0.43 28.20
N SER A 25 22.22 -0.61 27.78
CA SER A 25 23.67 -0.52 27.59
C SER A 25 24.04 0.36 26.39
N GLU A 26 25.28 0.84 26.34
CA GLU A 26 25.78 1.64 25.22
C GLU A 26 25.69 0.91 23.86
N ALA A 27 25.87 -0.41 23.86
CA ALA A 27 25.75 -1.23 22.67
C ALA A 27 24.29 -1.31 22.18
N GLU A 28 23.35 -1.46 23.10
CA GLU A 28 21.91 -1.50 22.82
C GLU A 28 21.39 -0.14 22.36
N LEU A 29 21.82 0.96 22.99
CA LEU A 29 21.50 2.32 22.56
C LEU A 29 21.94 2.56 21.10
N ARG A 30 23.19 2.21 20.78
CA ARG A 30 23.70 2.34 19.40
C ARG A 30 22.94 1.47 18.42
N GLN A 31 22.59 0.24 18.82
CA GLN A 31 21.82 -0.65 17.96
C GLN A 31 20.42 -0.11 17.74
N GLY A 32 19.69 0.24 18.81
CA GLY A 32 18.34 0.79 18.75
C GLY A 32 18.28 2.05 17.88
N CYS A 33 19.28 2.93 17.96
CA CYS A 33 19.37 4.11 17.10
C CYS A 33 19.59 3.76 15.62
N ARG A 34 20.51 2.83 15.31
CA ARG A 34 20.74 2.37 13.93
C ARG A 34 19.48 1.76 13.32
N GLU A 35 18.74 0.98 14.09
CA GLU A 35 17.52 0.32 13.61
C GLU A 35 16.39 1.31 13.28
N ARG A 36 16.47 2.50 13.87
CA ARG A 36 15.58 3.65 13.64
C ARG A 36 16.14 4.65 12.61
N GLY A 37 17.26 4.33 11.98
CA GLY A 37 17.89 5.17 10.95
C GLY A 37 18.62 6.40 11.48
N MET A 38 18.92 6.45 12.78
CA MET A 38 19.73 7.50 13.38
C MET A 38 21.21 7.12 13.24
N LEU A 39 21.90 7.80 12.31
CA LEU A 39 23.32 7.58 11.99
C LEU A 39 24.15 8.77 12.48
N GLY A 40 25.20 8.51 13.27
CA GLY A 40 26.12 9.54 13.77
C GLY A 40 27.10 9.00 14.82
N VAL A 41 28.24 9.67 14.96
CA VAL A 41 29.18 9.45 16.08
C VAL A 41 28.82 10.45 17.16
N LEU A 42 27.93 10.05 18.05
CA LEU A 42 27.42 10.87 19.14
C LEU A 42 27.92 10.33 20.48
N SER A 43 27.98 11.19 21.49
CA SER A 43 28.22 10.76 22.87
C SER A 43 27.10 9.85 23.36
N VAL A 44 27.33 9.11 24.44
CA VAL A 44 26.32 8.18 24.99
C VAL A 44 25.06 8.95 25.40
N GLU A 45 25.23 10.15 25.97
CA GLU A 45 24.15 11.04 26.40
C GLU A 45 23.34 11.56 25.21
N GLU A 46 24.01 11.93 24.11
CA GLU A 46 23.34 12.40 22.90
C GLU A 46 22.55 11.27 22.21
N ILE A 47 23.10 10.05 22.16
CA ILE A 47 22.39 8.88 21.64
C ILE A 47 21.15 8.60 22.49
N ARG A 48 21.28 8.73 23.81
CA ARG A 48 20.18 8.53 24.74
C ARG A 48 19.06 9.54 24.51
N GLN A 49 19.41 10.82 24.39
CA GLN A 49 18.44 11.88 24.10
C GLN A 49 17.75 11.64 22.75
N GLN A 50 18.50 11.27 21.71
CA GLN A 50 17.90 10.97 20.40
C GLN A 50 16.90 9.82 20.44
N LEU A 51 17.21 8.76 21.18
CA LEU A 51 16.29 7.63 21.33
C LEU A 51 15.06 8.01 22.16
N GLN A 52 15.24 8.84 23.19
CA GLN A 52 14.14 9.38 23.99
C GLN A 52 13.20 10.24 23.13
N ASP A 53 13.74 11.18 22.36
CA ASP A 53 12.98 12.04 21.45
C ASP A 53 12.24 11.20 20.40
N TRP A 54 12.88 10.15 19.88
CA TRP A 54 12.25 9.23 18.96
C TRP A 54 11.02 8.55 19.57
N ILE A 55 11.18 7.98 20.78
CA ILE A 55 10.12 7.25 21.46
C ILE A 55 8.96 8.19 21.80
N ASP A 56 9.25 9.40 22.24
CA ASP A 56 8.26 10.43 22.54
C ASP A 56 7.45 10.79 21.28
N LEU A 57 8.13 11.05 20.15
CA LEU A 57 7.46 11.31 18.88
C LEU A 57 6.62 10.12 18.39
N SER A 58 7.15 8.90 18.51
CA SER A 58 6.52 7.65 18.03
C SER A 58 5.28 7.27 18.84
N LEU A 59 5.36 7.35 20.17
CA LEU A 59 4.35 6.84 21.09
C LEU A 59 3.41 7.91 21.65
N ASN A 60 3.96 9.06 22.05
CA ASN A 60 3.19 10.13 22.71
C ASN A 60 2.58 11.08 21.67
N HIS A 61 3.36 11.50 20.67
CA HIS A 61 2.88 12.34 19.56
C HIS A 61 2.32 11.55 18.37
N ARG A 62 2.31 10.21 18.45
CA ARG A 62 1.72 9.28 17.45
C ARG A 62 2.26 9.47 16.02
N VAL A 63 3.47 10.01 15.88
CA VAL A 63 4.10 10.21 14.57
C VAL A 63 4.46 8.83 13.97
N PRO A 64 4.10 8.54 12.71
CA PRO A 64 4.39 7.25 12.10
C PRO A 64 5.90 6.99 12.00
N SER A 65 6.36 5.81 12.41
CA SER A 65 7.78 5.44 12.35
C SER A 65 8.36 5.52 10.94
N SER A 66 7.56 5.26 9.90
CA SER A 66 7.99 5.43 8.50
C SER A 66 8.35 6.88 8.16
N LEU A 67 7.57 7.85 8.67
CA LEU A 67 7.83 9.28 8.46
C LEU A 67 9.06 9.73 9.23
N LEU A 68 9.22 9.26 10.47
CA LEU A 68 10.41 9.53 11.28
C LEU A 68 11.69 8.98 10.62
N ILE A 69 11.66 7.76 10.05
CA ILE A 69 12.81 7.22 9.31
C ILE A 69 13.11 8.08 8.06
N LEU A 70 12.07 8.44 7.31
CA LEU A 70 12.23 9.22 6.08
C LEU A 70 12.83 10.60 6.35
N SER A 71 12.44 11.27 7.44
CA SER A 71 13.03 12.56 7.81
C SER A 71 14.52 12.47 8.11
N ARG A 72 14.99 11.36 8.70
CA ARG A 72 16.42 11.15 8.96
C ARG A 72 17.24 10.99 7.68
N ALA A 73 16.67 10.53 6.57
CA ALA A 73 17.38 10.44 5.29
C ALA A 73 17.87 11.82 4.80
N PHE A 74 17.12 12.89 5.07
CA PHE A 74 17.50 14.26 4.76
C PHE A 74 18.61 14.81 5.67
N ILE A 75 18.72 14.30 6.90
CA ILE A 75 19.78 14.66 7.87
C ILE A 75 21.09 13.97 7.51
N VAL A 76 21.05 12.69 7.12
CA VAL A 76 22.23 11.91 6.71
C VAL A 76 22.93 12.53 5.49
N SER A 77 22.19 13.27 4.66
CA SER A 77 22.76 14.03 3.54
C SER A 77 23.54 15.29 3.98
N GLY A 78 23.58 15.61 5.29
CA GLY A 78 24.36 16.71 5.86
C GLY A 78 23.78 18.11 5.63
N LYS A 79 22.52 18.22 5.19
CA LYS A 79 21.98 19.49 4.66
C LYS A 79 21.07 20.26 5.61
N LEU A 80 20.46 19.62 6.61
CA LEU A 80 19.33 20.20 7.34
C LEU A 80 19.31 19.84 8.83
N LYS A 81 18.79 20.76 9.65
CA LYS A 81 18.44 20.49 11.06
C LYS A 81 17.28 19.47 11.12
N PRO A 82 17.09 18.77 12.25
CA PRO A 82 16.03 17.76 12.39
C PRO A 82 14.62 18.29 12.05
N GLU A 83 14.29 19.50 12.48
CA GLU A 83 13.01 20.15 12.21
C GLU A 83 12.83 20.46 10.72
N ASP A 84 13.88 21.01 10.08
CA ASP A 84 13.88 21.33 8.65
C ASP A 84 13.79 20.05 7.80
N ALA A 85 14.36 18.95 8.28
CA ALA A 85 14.29 17.66 7.63
C ALA A 85 12.86 17.07 7.67
N VAL A 86 12.15 17.21 8.79
CA VAL A 86 10.72 16.83 8.87
C VAL A 86 9.88 17.69 7.94
N ARG A 87 10.12 19.00 7.91
CA ARG A 87 9.43 19.93 6.99
C ARG A 87 9.67 19.55 5.53
N ALA A 88 10.92 19.34 5.14
CA ALA A 88 11.30 18.95 3.78
C ALA A 88 10.65 17.62 3.38
N THR A 89 10.55 16.68 4.33
CA THR A 89 9.88 15.39 4.10
C THR A 89 8.41 15.58 3.80
N LEU A 90 7.70 16.36 4.63
CA LEU A 90 6.27 16.65 4.42
C LEU A 90 6.04 17.38 3.09
N SER A 91 6.88 18.36 2.75
CA SER A 91 6.77 19.10 1.48
C SER A 91 7.12 18.27 0.23
N SER A 92 7.76 17.12 0.40
CA SER A 92 8.08 16.21 -0.71
C SER A 92 7.00 15.15 -0.98
N LEU A 93 6.01 15.03 -0.09
CA LEU A 93 4.93 14.05 -0.22
C LEU A 93 3.73 14.65 -0.98
N PRO A 94 2.97 13.83 -1.72
CA PRO A 94 1.71 14.25 -2.32
C PRO A 94 0.70 14.67 -1.25
N ASP A 95 -0.14 15.66 -1.55
CA ASP A 95 -1.12 16.24 -0.62
C ASP A 95 -2.08 15.18 -0.05
N GLU A 96 -2.45 14.17 -0.85
CA GLU A 96 -3.34 13.08 -0.41
C GLU A 96 -2.75 12.27 0.76
N VAL A 97 -1.43 12.08 0.75
CA VAL A 97 -0.70 11.33 1.80
C VAL A 97 -0.52 12.20 3.03
N VAL A 98 -0.28 13.50 2.84
CA VAL A 98 -0.13 14.48 3.94
C VAL A 98 -1.44 14.64 4.70
N ASP A 99 -2.57 14.76 4.00
CA ASP A 99 -3.90 14.85 4.61
C ASP A 99 -4.23 13.61 5.45
N THR A 100 -3.87 12.43 4.95
CA THR A 100 -4.04 11.18 5.69
C THR A 100 -3.25 11.20 7.00
N ILE A 101 -2.00 11.69 6.97
CA ILE A 101 -1.17 11.83 8.17
C ILE A 101 -1.79 12.86 9.14
N PHE A 102 -2.28 13.99 8.64
CA PHE A 102 -2.89 15.03 9.45
C PHE A 102 -4.15 14.53 10.18
N VAL A 103 -4.95 13.68 9.53
CA VAL A 103 -6.17 13.11 10.10
C VAL A 103 -5.88 11.96 11.09
N THR A 104 -4.81 11.19 10.87
CA THR A 104 -4.57 9.95 11.63
C THR A 104 -3.52 10.06 12.73
N ALA A 105 -2.53 10.93 12.57
CA ALA A 105 -1.37 11.01 13.45
C ALA A 105 -1.37 12.23 14.38
N LEU A 106 -1.92 13.37 13.95
CA LEU A 106 -1.92 14.57 14.78
C LEU A 106 -3.13 14.60 15.71
N PRO A 107 -2.92 14.57 17.04
CA PRO A 107 -4.01 14.84 17.97
C PRO A 107 -4.46 16.31 17.81
N SER A 108 -5.76 16.52 17.67
CA SER A 108 -6.39 17.84 17.76
C SER A 108 -6.82 18.08 19.20
N GLU A 109 -6.66 19.31 19.67
CA GLU A 109 -7.06 19.71 21.04
C GLU A 109 -8.57 19.51 21.29
N ASP A 110 -9.39 19.51 20.23
CA ASP A 110 -10.82 19.19 20.29
C ASP A 110 -11.11 17.74 19.83
N PRO A 111 -11.56 16.84 20.72
CA PRO A 111 -11.90 15.46 20.38
C PRO A 111 -13.11 15.34 19.45
N VAL A 112 -13.98 16.37 19.39
CA VAL A 112 -15.11 16.41 18.45
C VAL A 112 -14.61 16.69 17.04
N SER A 113 -13.71 17.65 16.89
CA SER A 113 -13.04 17.96 15.62
C SER A 113 -12.27 16.78 15.06
N GLU A 114 -11.50 16.06 15.89
CA GLU A 114 -10.81 14.82 15.48
C GLU A 114 -11.80 13.78 14.92
N ARG A 115 -12.88 13.52 15.65
CA ARG A 115 -13.89 12.52 15.24
C ARG A 115 -14.57 12.91 13.93
N ARG A 116 -14.86 14.21 13.74
CA ARG A 116 -15.44 14.72 12.49
C ARG A 116 -14.49 14.52 11.31
N ARG A 117 -13.23 14.92 11.43
CA ARG A 117 -12.20 14.73 10.39
C ARG A 117 -12.02 13.25 10.03
N LYS A 118 -11.97 12.39 11.05
CA LYS A 118 -11.87 10.93 10.85
C LYS A 118 -13.11 10.37 10.14
N LEU A 119 -14.30 10.85 10.49
CA LEU A 119 -15.54 10.44 9.84
C LEU A 119 -15.57 10.86 8.36
N GLU A 120 -15.13 12.08 8.07
CA GLU A 120 -15.02 12.62 6.71
C GLU A 120 -14.02 11.81 5.86
N TYR A 121 -12.85 11.52 6.41
CA TYR A 121 -11.86 10.66 5.76
C TYR A 121 -12.41 9.25 5.48
N LEU A 122 -13.12 8.64 6.42
CA LEU A 122 -13.73 7.32 6.22
C LEU A 122 -14.81 7.34 5.13
N LYS A 123 -15.66 8.38 5.10
CA LYS A 123 -16.66 8.55 4.04
C LYS A 123 -16.02 8.70 2.66
N MET A 124 -14.95 9.50 2.56
CA MET A 124 -14.20 9.65 1.31
C MET A 124 -13.61 8.32 0.84
N GLN A 125 -13.02 7.54 1.75
CA GLN A 125 -12.49 6.20 1.42
C GLN A 125 -13.59 5.23 0.99
N GLU A 126 -14.77 5.27 1.63
CA GLU A 126 -15.91 4.42 1.27
C GLU A 126 -16.45 4.75 -0.13
N GLU A 127 -16.53 6.04 -0.49
CA GLU A 127 -16.90 6.44 -1.86
C GLU A 127 -15.87 5.98 -2.90
N LEU A 128 -14.56 6.10 -2.61
CA LEU A 128 -13.50 5.61 -3.49
C LEU A 128 -13.58 4.10 -3.71
N ILE A 129 -13.78 3.32 -2.64
CA ILE A 129 -13.96 1.87 -2.73
C ILE A 129 -15.16 1.52 -3.58
N LYS A 130 -16.29 2.22 -3.37
CA LYS A 130 -17.51 1.99 -4.13
C LYS A 130 -17.33 2.28 -5.62
N GLU A 131 -16.65 3.37 -5.97
CA GLU A 131 -16.34 3.71 -7.36
C GLU A 131 -15.44 2.65 -8.02
N GLU A 132 -14.44 2.14 -7.30
CA GLU A 132 -13.56 1.07 -7.77
C GLU A 132 -14.33 -0.24 -7.98
N GLU A 133 -15.19 -0.63 -7.04
CA GLU A 133 -16.05 -1.82 -7.17
C GLU A 133 -17.03 -1.71 -8.35
N GLU A 134 -17.59 -0.53 -8.60
CA GLU A 134 -18.49 -0.31 -9.75
C GLU A 134 -17.71 -0.47 -11.07
N LYS A 135 -16.51 0.11 -11.17
CA LYS A 135 -15.61 -0.07 -12.33
C LYS A 135 -15.23 -1.54 -12.54
N GLU A 136 -14.88 -2.26 -11.48
CA GLU A 136 -14.57 -3.69 -11.58
C GLU A 136 -15.78 -4.51 -12.06
N LYS A 137 -16.99 -4.21 -11.57
CA LYS A 137 -18.23 -4.87 -12.02
C LYS A 137 -18.49 -4.60 -13.50
N GLU A 138 -18.38 -3.35 -13.95
CA GLU A 138 -18.53 -2.99 -15.36
C GLU A 138 -17.52 -3.69 -16.25
N GLU A 139 -16.25 -3.75 -15.83
CA GLU A 139 -15.21 -4.49 -16.56
C GLU A 139 -15.51 -5.98 -16.63
N LEU A 140 -15.97 -6.57 -15.52
CA LEU A 140 -16.33 -7.98 -15.48
C LEU A 140 -17.52 -8.29 -16.40
N GLU A 141 -18.54 -7.43 -16.44
CA GLU A 141 -19.68 -7.58 -17.35
C GLU A 141 -19.24 -7.42 -18.81
N ARG A 142 -18.42 -6.41 -19.16
CA ARG A 142 -17.84 -6.28 -20.51
C ARG A 142 -17.05 -7.53 -20.92
N MET A 143 -16.29 -8.10 -20.00
CA MET A 143 -15.53 -9.34 -20.21
C MET A 143 -16.41 -10.58 -20.35
N LYS A 144 -17.55 -10.63 -19.66
CA LYS A 144 -18.54 -11.72 -19.84
C LYS A 144 -19.25 -11.61 -21.18
N GLU A 145 -19.64 -10.40 -21.58
CA GLU A 145 -20.30 -10.14 -22.86
C GLU A 145 -19.38 -10.48 -24.05
N SER A 146 -18.10 -10.08 -24.00
CA SER A 146 -17.12 -10.42 -25.03
C SER A 146 -16.94 -11.93 -25.15
N LYS A 147 -16.73 -12.63 -24.03
CA LYS A 147 -16.62 -14.10 -23.99
C LYS A 147 -17.87 -14.81 -24.51
N ALA A 148 -19.06 -14.31 -24.17
CA ALA A 148 -20.32 -14.88 -24.65
C ALA A 148 -20.48 -14.70 -26.17
N ARG A 149 -20.08 -13.54 -26.71
CA ARG A 149 -20.08 -13.27 -28.15
C ARG A 149 -19.10 -14.18 -28.90
N GLU A 150 -17.87 -14.30 -28.40
CA GLU A 150 -16.85 -15.19 -28.96
C GLU A 150 -17.32 -16.66 -28.95
N ALA A 151 -17.89 -17.15 -27.84
CA ALA A 151 -18.41 -18.50 -27.75
C ALA A 151 -19.54 -18.76 -28.76
N LYS A 152 -20.44 -17.78 -28.96
CA LYS A 152 -21.54 -17.87 -29.93
C LYS A 152 -21.01 -17.88 -31.37
N GLU A 153 -20.00 -17.08 -31.67
CA GLU A 153 -19.37 -17.05 -32.99
C GLU A 153 -18.62 -18.35 -33.30
N GLN A 154 -17.86 -18.87 -32.33
CA GLN A 154 -17.21 -20.18 -32.44
C GLN A 154 -18.22 -21.33 -32.63
N ALA A 155 -19.34 -21.31 -31.90
CA ALA A 155 -20.39 -22.32 -32.07
C ALA A 155 -21.02 -22.27 -33.47
N ARG A 156 -21.25 -21.06 -34.01
CA ARG A 156 -21.75 -20.86 -35.38
C ARG A 156 -20.75 -21.35 -36.42
N ALA A 157 -19.47 -20.99 -36.29
CA ALA A 157 -18.41 -21.45 -37.18
C ALA A 157 -18.34 -22.99 -37.22
N ARG A 158 -18.31 -23.65 -36.06
CA ARG A 158 -18.34 -25.11 -35.95
C ARG A 158 -19.58 -25.75 -36.57
N SER A 159 -20.74 -25.08 -36.51
CA SER A 159 -21.97 -25.58 -37.12
C SER A 159 -21.97 -25.49 -38.65
N LEU A 160 -21.37 -24.44 -39.20
CA LEU A 160 -21.21 -24.26 -40.65
C LEU A 160 -20.23 -25.28 -41.20
N GLU A 161 -19.08 -25.46 -40.56
CA GLU A 161 -18.06 -26.45 -40.94
C GLU A 161 -18.64 -27.88 -40.96
N LYS A 162 -19.43 -28.25 -39.94
CA LYS A 162 -20.15 -29.55 -39.94
C LYS A 162 -21.13 -29.69 -41.10
N ARG A 163 -21.84 -28.61 -41.45
CA ARG A 163 -22.82 -28.62 -42.56
C ARG A 163 -22.12 -28.76 -43.91
N GLU A 164 -20.99 -28.07 -44.10
CA GLU A 164 -20.16 -28.17 -45.29
C GLU A 164 -19.63 -29.59 -45.47
N HIS A 165 -19.05 -30.19 -44.42
CA HIS A 165 -18.60 -31.59 -44.45
C HIS A 165 -19.71 -32.57 -44.79
N LEU A 166 -20.92 -32.43 -44.24
CA LEU A 166 -22.05 -33.29 -44.59
C LEU A 166 -22.47 -33.12 -46.06
N CYS A 167 -22.37 -31.91 -46.62
CA CYS A 167 -22.66 -31.65 -48.02
C CYS A 167 -21.61 -32.30 -48.94
N GLU A 168 -20.33 -32.24 -48.57
CA GLU A 168 -19.23 -32.91 -49.29
C GLU A 168 -19.43 -34.42 -49.32
N ILE A 169 -19.72 -35.04 -48.17
CA ILE A 169 -20.00 -36.48 -48.08
C ILE A 169 -21.19 -36.85 -48.97
N SER A 170 -22.26 -36.06 -48.91
CA SER A 170 -23.47 -36.30 -49.71
C SER A 170 -23.19 -36.23 -51.22
N ARG A 171 -22.37 -35.28 -51.67
CA ARG A 171 -21.93 -35.17 -53.07
C ARG A 171 -21.09 -36.38 -53.49
N ALA A 172 -20.14 -36.81 -52.65
CA ALA A 172 -19.31 -37.97 -52.94
C ALA A 172 -20.14 -39.26 -53.08
N LEU A 173 -21.12 -39.46 -52.17
CA LEU A 173 -22.04 -40.60 -52.24
C LEU A 173 -22.89 -40.58 -53.52
N ALA A 174 -23.38 -39.41 -53.95
CA ALA A 174 -24.15 -39.29 -55.19
C ALA A 174 -23.34 -39.70 -56.43
N VAL A 175 -22.07 -39.28 -56.49
CA VAL A 175 -21.15 -39.67 -57.58
C VAL A 175 -20.91 -41.18 -57.60
N LEU A 176 -20.69 -41.80 -56.44
CA LEU A 176 -20.51 -43.26 -56.35
C LEU A 176 -21.77 -44.02 -56.77
N ALA A 177 -22.96 -43.56 -56.37
CA ALA A 177 -24.22 -44.18 -56.78
C ALA A 177 -24.44 -44.08 -58.29
N SER A 178 -24.08 -42.96 -58.93
CA SER A 178 -24.18 -42.80 -60.37
C SER A 178 -23.16 -43.63 -61.18
N ALA A 179 -22.07 -44.07 -60.56
CA ALA A 179 -21.06 -44.90 -61.21
C ALA A 179 -21.38 -46.41 -61.17
N TYR A 180 -22.46 -46.80 -60.48
CA TYR A 180 -22.87 -48.20 -60.28
C TYR A 180 -24.17 -48.58 -61.04
N ILE A 181 -24.64 -47.69 -61.93
CA ILE A 181 -25.74 -47.90 -62.89
C ILE A 181 -25.14 -47.93 -64.29
#